data_AF-A0A928U3P8-F1
#
_entry.id   AF-A0A928U3P8-F1
#
_cell.length_a   1.000
_cell.length_b   1.000
_cell.length_c   1.000
_cell.angle_alpha   90.00
_cell.angle_beta   90.00
_cell.angle_gamma   90.00
#
_symmetry.space_group_name_H-M   'P 1'
#
loop_
_entity.id
_entity.type
_entity.pdbx_description
1 polymer ?
#
loop_
_entity_poly.entity_id
_entity_poly.type
_entity_poly.pdbx_seq_one_letter_code
_entity_poly.pdbx_strand_id
1 'polypeptide(L)'
;MKRFQFELTDTETKVLNTLASRGAMSPSQVAAETWILPGDMRTMLQEMSSAGFVVLREDSNSPDGWLVAITNNARGFVNGSNGKR
;
A
#
# COMPACT_ATOMS: atom_id res chain seq x y z
N MET A 1 -4.64 -24.95 -2.17
CA MET A 1 -4.01 -23.65 -1.85
C MET A 1 -4.96 -22.86 -0.96
N LYS A 2 -4.56 -22.55 0.28
CA LYS A 2 -5.36 -21.74 1.21
C LYS A 2 -5.37 -20.29 0.69
N ARG A 3 -6.49 -19.84 0.11
CA ARG A 3 -6.75 -18.41 -0.06
C ARG A 3 -6.99 -17.85 1.33
N PHE A 4 -5.97 -17.25 1.94
CA PHE A 4 -6.18 -16.39 3.10
C PHE A 4 -6.98 -15.17 2.61
N GLN A 5 -8.28 -15.18 2.84
CA GLN A 5 -9.11 -13.98 2.72
C GLN A 5 -8.81 -13.10 3.92
N PHE A 6 -7.72 -12.35 3.87
CA PHE A 6 -7.60 -11.17 4.72
C PHE A 6 -8.52 -10.12 4.10
N GLU A 7 -9.59 -9.74 4.81
CA GLU A 7 -10.40 -8.59 4.42
C GLU A 7 -9.55 -7.34 4.62
N LEU A 8 -9.32 -6.62 3.53
CA LEU A 8 -8.66 -5.31 3.58
C LEU A 8 -9.62 -4.31 4.21
N THR A 9 -9.11 -3.50 5.13
CA THR A 9 -9.84 -2.32 5.60
C THR A 9 -10.00 -1.30 4.48
N ASP A 10 -10.95 -0.38 4.62
CA ASP A 10 -11.12 0.74 3.68
C ASP A 10 -9.83 1.57 3.53
N THR A 11 -9.12 1.73 4.64
CA THR A 11 -7.87 2.49 4.70
C THR A 11 -6.74 1.80 3.93
N GLU A 12 -6.54 0.49 4.15
CA GLU A 12 -5.56 -0.29 3.39
C GLU A 12 -5.92 -0.35 1.90
N THR A 13 -7.21 -0.50 1.58
CA THR A 13 -7.71 -0.46 0.21
C THR A 13 -7.38 0.88 -0.46
N LYS A 14 -7.55 2.00 0.26
CA LYS A 14 -7.19 3.33 -0.21
C LYS A 14 -5.69 3.44 -0.50
N VAL A 15 -4.83 2.95 0.40
CA VAL A 15 -3.37 2.90 0.20
C VAL A 15 -3.02 2.09 -1.04
N LEU A 16 -3.59 0.90 -1.21
CA LEU A 16 -3.33 0.04 -2.36
C LEU A 16 -3.79 0.67 -3.67
N ASN A 17 -4.96 1.31 -3.69
CA ASN A 17 -5.46 2.03 -4.86
C ASN A 17 -4.54 3.20 -5.25
N THR A 18 -4.07 3.97 -4.27
CA THR A 18 -3.11 5.07 -4.50
C THR A 18 -1.82 4.55 -5.12
N LEU A 19 -1.21 3.51 -4.53
CA LEU A 19 0.04 2.92 -5.03
C LEU A 19 -0.13 2.23 -6.39
N ALA A 20 -1.29 1.63 -6.66
CA ALA A 20 -1.60 1.01 -7.94
C ALA A 20 -1.65 2.06 -9.08
N SER A 21 -2.17 3.25 -8.78
CA SER A 21 -2.33 4.38 -9.72
C SER A 21 -1.05 5.20 -9.89
N ARG A 22 -0.38 5.54 -8.78
CA ARG A 22 0.76 6.48 -8.76
C ARG A 22 2.12 5.80 -8.90
N GLY A 23 2.21 4.49 -8.64
CA GLY A 23 3.48 3.78 -8.57
C GLY A 23 4.11 3.83 -7.18
N ALA A 24 5.42 3.64 -7.11
CA ALA A 24 6.14 3.66 -5.84
C ALA A 24 6.20 5.08 -5.27
N MET A 25 5.96 5.22 -3.97
CA MET A 25 5.88 6.51 -3.28
C MET A 25 6.58 6.44 -1.93
N SER A 26 7.02 7.58 -1.41
CA SER A 26 7.52 7.64 -0.04
C SER A 26 6.35 7.54 0.97
N PRO A 27 6.57 7.04 2.21
CA PRO A 27 5.55 7.01 3.25
C PRO A 27 4.81 8.34 3.46
N SER A 28 5.50 9.48 3.48
CA SER A 28 4.86 10.80 3.63
C SER A 28 3.99 11.18 2.43
N GLN A 29 4.38 10.80 1.22
CA GLN A 29 3.56 11.01 0.02
C GLN A 29 2.31 10.13 0.03
N VAL A 30 2.42 8.87 0.46
CA VAL A 30 1.25 7.99 0.63
C VAL A 30 0.28 8.63 1.63
N ALA A 31 0.78 9.06 2.79
CA ALA A 31 -0.02 9.74 3.82
C ALA A 31 -0.77 10.96 3.28
N ALA A 32 -0.09 11.80 2.51
CA ALA A 32 -0.70 12.99 1.90
C ALA A 32 -1.83 12.64 0.91
N GLU A 33 -1.63 11.66 0.04
CA GLU A 33 -2.64 11.24 -0.95
C GLU A 33 -3.82 10.48 -0.30
N THR A 34 -3.56 9.71 0.76
CA THR A 34 -4.57 8.90 1.42
C THR A 34 -5.27 9.61 2.57
N TRP A 35 -4.83 10.81 2.96
CA TRP A 35 -5.34 11.56 4.11
C TRP A 35 -5.25 10.77 5.42
N ILE A 36 -4.18 9.99 5.58
CA ILE A 36 -3.87 9.24 6.80
C ILE A 36 -2.77 10.01 7.53
N LEU A 37 -2.84 10.08 8.86
CA LEU A 37 -1.81 10.78 9.63
C LEU A 37 -0.44 10.12 9.44
N PRO A 38 0.65 10.89 9.26
CA PRO A 38 1.99 10.32 9.13
C PRO A 38 2.41 9.41 10.30
N GLY A 39 1.94 9.71 11.52
CA GLY A 39 2.19 8.89 12.70
C GLY A 39 1.62 7.48 12.61
N ASP A 40 0.47 7.32 11.95
CA ASP A 40 -0.21 6.03 11.80
C ASP A 40 0.29 5.27 10.55
N MET A 41 0.81 6.00 9.57
CA MET A 41 1.25 5.46 8.27
C MET A 41 2.37 4.43 8.41
N ARG A 42 3.36 4.70 9.27
CA ARG A 42 4.53 3.80 9.38
C ARG A 42 4.14 2.41 9.86
N THR A 43 3.37 2.32 10.94
CA THR A 43 2.90 1.05 11.49
C THR A 43 2.05 0.30 10.48
N MET A 44 1.09 1.00 9.85
CA MET A 44 0.22 0.42 8.83
C MET A 44 1.00 -0.15 7.65
N LEU A 45 1.98 0.59 7.11
CA LEU A 45 2.80 0.11 5.99
C LEU A 45 3.64 -1.11 6.37
N GLN A 46 4.10 -1.20 7.62
CA GLN A 46 4.82 -2.38 8.12
C GLN A 46 3.90 -3.60 8.23
N GLU A 47 2.67 -3.41 8.72
CA GLU A 47 1.66 -4.46 8.80
C GLU A 47 1.26 -4.95 7.39
N MET A 48 0.96 -4.03 6.48
CA MET A 48 0.66 -4.33 5.07
C MET A 48 1.84 -5.01 4.37
N SER A 49 3.08 -4.64 4.70
CA SER A 49 4.28 -5.30 4.17
C SER A 49 4.42 -6.72 4.71
N SER A 50 4.16 -6.92 6.00
CA SER A 50 4.20 -8.23 6.66
C SER A 50 3.12 -9.16 6.11
N ALA A 51 1.96 -8.62 5.73
CA ALA A 51 0.88 -9.33 5.05
C ALA A 51 1.13 -9.55 3.54
N GLY A 52 2.22 -9.00 2.98
CA GLY A 52 2.59 -9.18 1.58
C GLY A 52 1.81 -8.32 0.59
N PHE A 53 1.14 -7.26 1.06
CA PHE A 53 0.39 -6.35 0.19
C PHE A 53 1.27 -5.26 -0.44
N VAL A 54 2.27 -4.79 0.30
CA VAL A 54 3.25 -3.81 -0.17
C VAL A 54 4.67 -4.31 0.06
N VAL A 55 5.63 -3.66 -0.59
CA VAL A 55 7.06 -3.81 -0.31
C VAL A 55 7.58 -2.48 0.18
N LEU A 56 8.30 -2.52 1.30
CA LEU A 56 9.13 -1.42 1.79
C LEU A 56 10.57 -1.63 1.33
N ARG A 57 11.16 -0.60 0.71
CA ARG A 57 12.57 -0.59 0.31
C ARG A 57 13.22 0.67 0.84
N GLU A 58 14.40 0.53 1.42
CA GLU A 58 15.26 1.68 1.71
C GLU A 58 15.66 2.37 0.40
N ASP A 59 15.58 3.69 0.37
CA ASP A 59 16.02 4.52 -0.75
C ASP A 59 16.52 5.85 -0.20
N SER A 60 17.80 6.14 -0.39
CA SER A 60 18.44 7.39 0.05
C SER A 60 17.93 8.63 -0.67
N ASN A 61 17.25 8.46 -1.81
CA ASN A 61 16.66 9.56 -2.58
C ASN A 61 15.20 9.83 -2.18
N SER A 62 14.60 8.97 -1.34
CA SER A 62 13.27 9.20 -0.79
C SER A 62 13.34 10.17 0.39
N PRO A 63 12.41 11.14 0.52
CA PRO A 63 12.39 12.08 1.63
C PRO A 63 12.24 11.40 3.01
N ASP A 64 11.67 10.20 3.04
CA ASP A 64 11.48 9.41 4.26
C ASP A 64 12.57 8.35 4.46
N GLY A 65 13.53 8.23 3.52
CA GLY A 65 14.52 7.15 3.47
C GLY A 65 13.97 5.80 2.99
N TRP A 66 12.69 5.75 2.61
CA TRP A 66 12.00 4.54 2.18
C TRP A 66 11.05 4.81 1.01
N LEU A 67 10.93 3.83 0.11
CA LEU A 67 9.85 3.74 -0.87
C LEU A 67 8.92 2.59 -0.54
N VAL A 68 7.65 2.81 -0.83
CA VAL A 68 6.55 1.85 -0.72
C VAL A 68 6.07 1.54 -2.13
N ALA A 69 5.94 0.26 -2.46
CA ALA A 69 5.32 -0.15 -3.73
C ALA A 69 4.32 -1.28 -3.50
N ILE A 70 3.23 -1.29 -4.28
CA ILE A 70 2.24 -2.37 -4.25
C ILE A 70 2.83 -3.67 -4.84
N THR A 71 2.54 -4.83 -4.22
CA THR A 71 2.96 -6.13 -4.76
C THR A 71 2.06 -6.57 -5.92
N ASN A 72 2.57 -7.47 -6.77
CA ASN A 72 1.75 -8.09 -7.82
C ASN A 72 0.55 -8.87 -7.25
N ASN A 73 0.71 -9.47 -6.06
CA ASN A 73 -0.37 -10.15 -5.37
C ASN A 73 -1.48 -9.16 -4.98
N ALA A 74 -1.12 -8.02 -4.40
CA ALA A 74 -2.06 -6.97 -4.01
C ALA A 74 -2.79 -6.33 -5.20
N ARG A 75 -2.12 -6.19 -6.35
CA ARG A 75 -2.74 -5.66 -7.59
C ARG A 75 -3.97 -6.47 -8.02
N GLY A 76 -4.02 -7.77 -7.73
CA GLY A 76 -5.19 -8.61 -8.01
C GLY A 76 -6.46 -8.18 -7.25
N PHE A 77 -6.30 -7.67 -6.02
CA PHE A 77 -7.42 -7.20 -5.19
C PHE A 77 -7.94 -5.84 -5.64
N VAL A 78 -7.02 -4.95 -6.05
CA VAL A 78 -7.35 -3.63 -6.59
C VAL A 78 -8.03 -3.74 -7.96
N ASN A 79 -7.47 -4.54 -8.88
CA ASN A 79 -8.01 -4.66 -10.23
C ASN A 79 -9.29 -5.50 -10.29
N GLY A 80 -9.43 -6.51 -9.44
CA GLY A 80 -10.63 -7.33 -9.34
C GLY A 80 -11.86 -6.56 -8.84
N SER A 81 -11.65 -5.47 -8.11
CA SER A 81 -12.71 -4.57 -7.62
C SER A 81 -13.21 -3.59 -8.69
N ASN A 82 -12.39 -3.27 -9.70
CA ASN A 82 -12.73 -2.36 -10.81
C ASN A 82 -13.33 -3.07 -12.04
N GLY A 83 -13.31 -4.41 -12.09
CA GLY A 83 -13.78 -5.21 -13.24
C GLY A 83 -15.30 -5.49 -13.29
N LYS A 84 -16.09 -4.91 -12.39
CA LYS A 84 -17.57 -4.98 -12.39
C LYS A 84 -18.18 -3.60 -12.61
N ARG A 85 -17.99 -3.04 -13.79
CA ARG A 85 -18.82 -1.92 -14.29
C ARG A 85 -19.29 -2.23 -15.69
#